data_AF-A0A916SUS4-F1
#
_entry.id   AF-A0A916SUS4-F1
#
_cell.length_a   1.000
_cell.length_b   1.000
_cell.length_c   1.000
_cell.angle_alpha   90.00
_cell.angle_beta   90.00
_cell.angle_gamma   90.00
#
_symmetry.space_group_name_H-M   'P 1'
#
loop_
_entity.id
_entity.type
_entity.pdbx_description
1 polymer ?
#
loop_
_entity_poly.entity_id
_entity_poly.type
_entity_poly.pdbx_seq_one_letter_code
_entity_poly.pdbx_strand_id
1 'polypeptide(L)'
;MTEASALTALADRVEGASDLGLFDATTDPESCKISPSLSRAKELSAERIDRIIREEQPTHIIATVSGGRDSAAEVELARDMGVKIDLILHCRTGTGIQETTDHVVDYYGSLGPDFVMADAGTAYEEYVMRKGFFGIGRTAHNYSYRVLKATPMRKAISHAVRQGRRGVRVLLLNGARASESDNRQANLPETRRDPASPGNMWVNLIHDWTAGTSPARSPAPEPLSGGLPMCGNMGWSGAMGSWETPGASDEWYTPAYVFEALGETFDVDVAAPVGGAPHVPASKWITSMFGGGLESEWGTENFVWMNPPFGGRNAIVPWLAKFFKHGNGIALTPDRTSASWFWDAWSRADRALFTRKIRFLRPDGTEGVSPSTGTCLWAAGDRATVALERAAIAGLGILAQPLRRAA
;
A
#
# COMPACT_ATOMS: atom_id res chain seq x y z
N MET A 1 -5.24 43.79 -26.66
CA MET A 1 -5.78 42.85 -25.67
C MET A 1 -4.60 42.06 -25.13
N THR A 2 -4.19 42.38 -23.91
CA THR A 2 -2.95 41.90 -23.27
C THR A 2 -3.31 40.97 -22.12
N GLU A 3 -2.45 39.98 -21.82
CA GLU A 3 -2.61 38.93 -20.81
C GLU A 3 -3.02 39.41 -19.40
N ALA A 4 -2.84 40.71 -19.10
CA ALA A 4 -3.31 41.32 -17.87
C ALA A 4 -4.85 41.31 -17.71
N SER A 5 -5.63 41.32 -18.81
CA SER A 5 -7.11 41.36 -18.70
C SER A 5 -7.76 40.00 -18.45
N ALA A 6 -7.02 38.90 -18.63
CA ALA A 6 -7.52 37.55 -18.34
C ALA A 6 -7.36 37.18 -16.85
N LEU A 7 -6.33 37.71 -16.19
CA LEU A 7 -6.07 37.52 -14.75
C LEU A 7 -7.05 38.30 -13.87
N THR A 8 -7.49 39.49 -14.29
CA THR A 8 -8.48 40.29 -13.55
C THR A 8 -9.88 39.65 -13.56
N ALA A 9 -10.27 38.98 -14.65
CA ALA A 9 -11.57 38.32 -14.75
C ALA A 9 -11.70 37.05 -13.88
N LEU A 10 -10.59 36.47 -13.41
CA LEU A 10 -10.60 35.34 -12.47
C LEU A 10 -10.69 35.82 -11.01
N ALA A 11 -10.15 37.00 -10.70
CA ALA A 11 -10.22 37.62 -9.37
C ALA A 11 -11.65 38.12 -9.05
N ASP A 12 -12.35 38.70 -10.04
CA ASP A 12 -13.71 39.24 -9.84
C ASP A 12 -14.81 38.16 -9.68
N ARG A 13 -14.49 36.88 -9.90
CA ARG A 13 -15.40 35.76 -9.60
C ARG A 13 -15.32 35.27 -8.15
N VAL A 14 -14.40 35.82 -7.34
CA VAL A 14 -14.19 35.41 -5.94
C VAL A 14 -14.80 36.41 -4.94
N GLU A 15 -15.14 37.63 -5.35
CA GLU A 15 -15.69 38.66 -4.43
C GLU A 15 -17.21 38.58 -4.16
N GLY A 16 -17.87 37.48 -4.54
CA GLY A 16 -19.33 37.32 -4.41
C GLY A 16 -19.83 36.33 -3.34
N ALA A 17 -18.95 35.77 -2.49
CA ALA A 17 -19.33 34.78 -1.48
C ALA A 17 -18.83 35.15 -0.08
N SER A 18 -19.11 36.38 0.34
CA SER A 18 -19.00 36.81 1.73
C SER A 18 -20.30 36.49 2.50
N ASP A 19 -20.61 35.22 2.68
CA ASP A 19 -21.44 34.75 3.80
C ASP A 19 -21.51 33.22 3.77
N LEU A 20 -20.61 32.55 4.48
CA LEU A 20 -20.77 31.20 5.04
C LEU A 20 -19.53 30.97 5.92
N GLY A 21 -19.68 31.29 7.20
CA GLY A 21 -18.65 31.06 8.21
C GLY A 21 -18.25 29.58 8.24
N LEU A 22 -17.01 29.30 7.87
CA LEU A 22 -16.42 27.96 7.91
C LEU A 22 -15.05 28.04 8.58
N PHE A 23 -15.04 27.55 9.83
CA PHE A 23 -13.91 27.13 10.66
C PHE A 23 -12.97 28.22 11.22
N ASP A 24 -13.32 28.72 12.42
CA ASP A 24 -12.43 29.39 13.38
C ASP A 24 -11.87 28.33 14.36
N ALA A 25 -10.57 28.43 14.68
CA ALA A 25 -9.80 27.59 15.62
C ALA A 25 -10.40 27.46 17.04
N THR A 26 -11.43 28.22 17.37
CA THR A 26 -12.19 28.10 18.63
C THR A 26 -13.38 27.13 18.56
N THR A 27 -13.78 26.66 17.37
CA THR A 27 -15.03 25.89 17.17
C THR A 27 -14.86 24.42 16.79
N ASP A 28 -13.67 23.97 16.37
CA ASP A 28 -13.42 22.55 16.06
C ASP A 28 -11.95 22.15 16.26
N PRO A 29 -11.59 21.53 17.40
CA PRO A 29 -10.23 21.08 17.70
C PRO A 29 -9.70 19.93 16.82
N GLU A 30 -10.56 19.22 16.07
CA GLU A 30 -10.17 18.09 15.20
C GLU A 30 -9.84 18.53 13.76
N SER A 31 -10.10 19.78 13.39
CA SER A 31 -9.80 20.34 12.05
C SER A 31 -8.31 20.45 11.70
N CYS A 32 -7.40 20.23 12.67
CA CYS A 32 -5.96 20.14 12.44
C CYS A 32 -5.50 18.88 11.66
N LYS A 33 -6.42 17.99 11.24
CA LYS A 33 -6.12 16.75 10.48
C LYS A 33 -6.69 16.70 9.06
N ILE A 34 -7.12 17.83 8.47
CA ILE A 34 -7.69 17.82 7.12
C ILE A 34 -6.56 17.93 6.08
N SER A 35 -6.35 16.86 5.30
CA SER A 35 -5.48 16.88 4.12
C SER A 35 -5.94 17.93 3.11
N PRO A 36 -5.05 18.57 2.33
CA PRO A 36 -5.46 19.61 1.38
C PRO A 36 -6.48 19.06 0.39
N SER A 37 -7.44 19.87 -0.04
CA SER A 37 -8.34 19.50 -1.16
C SER A 37 -7.50 19.20 -2.42
N LEU A 38 -8.04 18.43 -3.38
CA LEU A 38 -7.32 18.13 -4.63
C LEU A 38 -6.88 19.41 -5.37
N SER A 39 -7.72 20.45 -5.37
CA SER A 39 -7.36 21.76 -5.94
C SER A 39 -6.16 22.37 -5.22
N ARG A 40 -6.16 22.39 -3.87
CA ARG A 40 -5.03 22.92 -3.10
C ARG A 40 -3.77 22.08 -3.27
N ALA A 41 -3.90 20.76 -3.35
CA ALA A 41 -2.77 19.84 -3.58
C ALA A 41 -2.14 20.08 -4.97
N LYS A 42 -2.94 20.38 -6.00
CA LYS A 42 -2.46 20.79 -7.33
C LYS A 42 -1.74 22.14 -7.28
N GLU A 43 -2.30 23.12 -6.60
CA GLU A 43 -1.65 24.44 -6.41
C GLU A 43 -0.30 24.30 -5.70
N LEU A 44 -0.24 23.54 -4.60
CA LEU A 44 1.02 23.27 -3.89
C LEU A 44 2.06 22.59 -4.80
N SER A 45 1.61 21.69 -5.68
CA SER A 45 2.50 21.03 -6.65
C SER A 45 3.03 22.03 -7.69
N ALA A 46 2.19 22.97 -8.13
CA ALA A 46 2.56 24.06 -9.03
C ALA A 46 3.54 25.05 -8.40
N GLU A 47 3.20 25.57 -7.22
CA GLU A 47 4.07 26.43 -6.44
C GLU A 47 5.45 25.78 -6.21
N ARG A 48 5.46 24.48 -5.89
CA ARG A 48 6.68 23.70 -5.67
C ARG A 48 7.54 23.63 -6.92
N ILE A 49 6.99 23.18 -8.06
CA ILE A 49 7.81 22.98 -9.25
C ILE A 49 8.32 24.31 -9.82
N ASP A 50 7.50 25.37 -9.79
CA ASP A 50 7.89 26.70 -10.26
C ASP A 50 9.03 27.29 -9.42
N ARG A 51 8.93 27.14 -8.08
CA ARG A 51 9.99 27.54 -7.16
C ARG A 51 11.29 26.78 -7.46
N ILE A 52 11.22 25.45 -7.59
CA ILE A 52 12.42 24.63 -7.80
C ILE A 52 13.04 24.89 -9.18
N ILE A 53 12.25 25.05 -10.25
CA ILE A 53 12.78 25.38 -11.58
C ILE A 53 13.52 26.71 -11.54
N ARG A 54 12.98 27.71 -10.83
CA ARG A 54 13.61 29.03 -10.68
C ARG A 54 14.92 28.97 -9.89
N GLU A 55 14.94 28.21 -8.80
CA GLU A 55 16.11 28.07 -7.92
C GLU A 55 17.22 27.21 -8.55
N GLU A 56 16.86 26.05 -9.10
CA GLU A 56 17.82 25.05 -9.61
C GLU A 56 18.21 25.30 -11.07
N GLN A 57 17.39 26.02 -11.83
CA GLN A 57 17.56 26.28 -13.27
C GLN A 57 17.96 25.00 -14.04
N PRO A 58 17.13 23.94 -13.98
CA PRO A 58 17.49 22.67 -14.58
C PRO A 58 17.68 22.82 -16.09
N THR A 59 18.67 22.12 -16.62
CA THR A 59 18.88 22.00 -18.07
C THR A 59 17.94 20.98 -18.69
N HIS A 60 17.51 19.99 -17.90
CA HIS A 60 16.62 18.92 -18.31
C HIS A 60 15.68 18.56 -17.17
N ILE A 61 14.42 18.27 -17.50
CA ILE A 61 13.41 17.72 -16.59
C ILE A 61 13.06 16.31 -17.06
N ILE A 62 13.20 15.34 -16.16
CA ILE A 62 12.95 13.93 -16.41
C ILE A 62 11.81 13.48 -15.52
N ALA A 63 10.77 12.87 -16.10
CA ALA A 63 9.73 12.21 -15.34
C ALA A 63 10.10 10.75 -15.07
N THR A 64 9.99 10.30 -13.82
CA THR A 64 10.35 8.91 -13.47
C THR A 64 9.11 8.05 -13.33
N VAL A 65 8.99 7.03 -14.17
CA VAL A 65 7.80 6.18 -14.22
C VAL A 65 8.09 4.80 -13.66
N SER A 66 7.20 4.33 -12.80
CA SER A 66 7.37 3.05 -12.12
C SER A 66 6.37 1.98 -12.52
N GLY A 67 5.32 2.36 -13.26
CA GLY A 67 4.24 1.45 -13.63
C GLY A 67 3.07 1.45 -12.68
N GLY A 68 2.87 2.53 -11.91
CA GLY A 68 1.51 2.72 -11.43
C GLY A 68 1.20 4.10 -10.88
N ARG A 69 0.09 4.14 -10.14
CA ARG A 69 -0.76 5.30 -9.85
C ARG A 69 0.00 6.56 -9.47
N ASP A 70 0.96 6.49 -8.57
CA ASP A 70 1.63 7.69 -8.08
C ASP A 70 2.55 8.32 -9.13
N SER A 71 3.35 7.50 -9.83
CA SER A 71 4.12 7.98 -10.99
C SER A 71 3.24 8.36 -12.19
N ALA A 72 2.04 7.76 -12.32
CA ALA A 72 1.10 8.15 -13.36
C ALA A 72 0.48 9.53 -13.09
N ALA A 73 0.05 9.76 -11.84
CA ALA A 73 -0.49 11.05 -11.40
C ALA A 73 0.57 12.16 -11.48
N GLU A 74 1.82 11.87 -11.12
CA GLU A 74 2.94 12.78 -11.31
C GLU A 74 3.10 13.20 -12.78
N VAL A 75 3.15 12.25 -13.71
CA VAL A 75 3.32 12.54 -15.15
C VAL A 75 2.13 13.32 -15.70
N GLU A 76 0.91 12.92 -15.36
CA GLU A 76 -0.30 13.61 -15.83
C GLU A 76 -0.35 15.03 -15.29
N LEU A 77 -0.08 15.23 -14.00
CA LEU A 77 -0.04 16.55 -13.38
C LEU A 77 1.03 17.44 -14.01
N ALA A 78 2.24 16.91 -14.23
CA ALA A 78 3.31 17.66 -14.88
C ALA A 78 2.93 18.09 -16.31
N ARG A 79 2.22 17.22 -17.05
CA ARG A 79 1.70 17.55 -18.40
C ARG A 79 0.60 18.59 -18.35
N ASP A 80 -0.36 18.45 -17.44
CA ASP A 80 -1.46 19.40 -17.25
C ASP A 80 -0.93 20.81 -16.92
N MET A 81 0.15 20.88 -16.14
CA MET A 81 0.82 22.13 -15.78
C MET A 81 1.72 22.68 -16.90
N GLY A 82 1.86 21.98 -18.03
CA GLY A 82 2.72 22.38 -19.13
C GLY A 82 4.21 22.28 -18.81
N VAL A 83 4.62 21.48 -17.82
CA VAL A 83 6.03 21.24 -17.51
C VAL A 83 6.66 20.51 -18.70
N LYS A 84 7.73 21.11 -19.26
CA LYS A 84 8.47 20.50 -20.36
C LYS A 84 9.27 19.30 -19.88
N ILE A 85 8.70 18.10 -20.02
CA ILE A 85 9.38 16.84 -19.73
C ILE A 85 10.26 16.50 -20.95
N ASP A 86 11.58 16.48 -20.76
CA ASP A 86 12.55 16.18 -21.82
C ASP A 86 12.77 14.67 -22.01
N LEU A 87 12.48 13.85 -20.99
CA LEU A 87 12.68 12.40 -21.03
C LEU A 87 11.80 11.70 -19.98
N ILE A 88 11.29 10.52 -20.33
CA ILE A 88 10.60 9.61 -19.41
C ILE A 88 11.54 8.45 -19.07
N LEU A 89 11.82 8.24 -17.79
CA LEU A 89 12.77 7.25 -17.31
C LEU A 89 12.06 6.14 -16.53
N HIS A 90 12.14 4.90 -17.01
CA HIS A 90 11.72 3.71 -16.25
C HIS A 90 12.94 2.94 -15.76
N CYS A 91 12.90 2.40 -14.54
CA CYS A 91 13.97 1.54 -14.02
C CYS A 91 13.52 0.09 -13.90
N ARG A 92 14.12 -0.79 -14.72
CA ARG A 92 13.95 -2.24 -14.62
C ARG A 92 15.01 -2.80 -13.67
N THR A 93 14.57 -3.22 -12.49
CA THR A 93 15.48 -3.76 -11.45
C THR A 93 15.89 -5.20 -11.67
N GLY A 94 15.24 -5.93 -12.58
CA GLY A 94 15.37 -7.38 -12.76
C GLY A 94 14.64 -8.21 -11.69
N THR A 95 14.04 -7.56 -10.68
CA THR A 95 13.36 -8.22 -9.55
C THR A 95 11.88 -7.85 -9.42
N GLY A 96 11.39 -6.98 -10.31
CA GLY A 96 9.99 -6.55 -10.36
C GLY A 96 9.10 -7.53 -11.12
N ILE A 97 7.79 -7.27 -11.08
CA ILE A 97 6.78 -7.98 -11.88
C ILE A 97 7.02 -7.61 -13.35
N GLN A 98 7.18 -8.61 -14.22
CA GLN A 98 7.53 -8.39 -15.63
C GLN A 98 6.43 -7.60 -16.36
N GLU A 99 5.17 -7.92 -16.06
CA GLU A 99 3.98 -7.29 -16.59
C GLU A 99 3.92 -5.78 -16.27
N THR A 100 4.51 -5.36 -15.14
CA THR A 100 4.62 -3.92 -14.81
C THR A 100 5.59 -3.22 -15.75
N THR A 101 6.73 -3.84 -16.04
CA THR A 101 7.70 -3.28 -17.01
C THR A 101 7.11 -3.27 -18.41
N ASP A 102 6.45 -4.36 -18.83
CA ASP A 102 5.83 -4.45 -20.15
C ASP A 102 4.76 -3.36 -20.32
N HIS A 103 3.89 -3.19 -19.31
CA HIS A 103 2.89 -2.13 -19.32
C HIS A 103 3.51 -0.72 -19.40
N VAL A 104 4.59 -0.46 -18.67
CA VAL A 104 5.28 0.83 -18.73
C VAL A 104 5.86 1.08 -20.11
N VAL A 105 6.48 0.06 -20.72
CA VAL A 105 7.05 0.16 -22.06
C VAL A 105 5.97 0.39 -23.10
N ASP A 106 4.87 -0.36 -23.03
CA ASP A 106 3.77 -0.23 -24.00
C ASP A 106 3.11 1.15 -23.91
N TYR A 107 2.82 1.62 -22.69
CA TYR A 107 2.14 2.90 -22.52
C TYR A 107 3.09 4.08 -22.68
N TYR A 108 4.17 4.17 -21.90
CA TYR A 108 5.06 5.33 -21.95
C TYR A 108 6.02 5.31 -23.13
N GLY A 109 6.41 4.13 -23.62
CA GLY A 109 7.21 4.02 -24.85
C GLY A 109 6.43 4.38 -26.11
N SER A 110 5.09 4.26 -26.10
CA SER A 110 4.25 4.74 -27.22
C SER A 110 3.92 6.23 -27.14
N LEU A 111 4.08 6.86 -25.97
CA LEU A 111 3.78 8.29 -25.76
C LEU A 111 4.82 9.25 -26.37
N GLY A 112 5.98 8.76 -26.82
CA GLY A 112 6.97 9.58 -27.51
C GLY A 112 8.35 8.94 -27.62
N PRO A 113 9.26 9.53 -28.43
CA PRO A 113 10.60 8.98 -28.68
C PRO A 113 11.54 9.06 -27.46
N ASP A 114 11.18 9.84 -26.44
CA ASP A 114 12.05 10.19 -25.32
C ASP A 114 11.87 9.26 -24.10
N PHE A 115 11.59 7.98 -24.34
CA PHE A 115 11.53 6.95 -23.30
C PHE A 115 12.89 6.25 -23.14
N VAL A 116 13.38 6.19 -21.91
CA VAL A 116 14.63 5.50 -21.58
C VAL A 116 14.42 4.46 -20.48
N MET A 117 14.90 3.25 -20.77
CA MET A 117 14.98 2.16 -19.81
C MET A 117 16.33 2.18 -19.09
N ALA A 118 16.30 2.42 -17.78
CA ALA A 118 17.41 2.16 -16.87
C ALA A 118 17.37 0.70 -16.42
N ASP A 119 18.05 -0.15 -17.16
CA ASP A 119 18.10 -1.59 -16.91
C ASP A 119 19.26 -1.99 -15.99
N ALA A 120 18.93 -2.72 -14.92
CA ALA A 120 19.91 -3.30 -14.01
C ALA A 120 20.60 -4.55 -14.57
N GLY A 121 20.05 -5.18 -15.62
CA GLY A 121 20.60 -6.39 -16.22
C GLY A 121 20.78 -7.49 -15.17
N THR A 122 21.97 -8.08 -15.13
CA THR A 122 22.37 -9.17 -14.20
C THR A 122 22.84 -8.68 -12.82
N ALA A 123 22.67 -7.40 -12.49
CA ALA A 123 23.22 -6.81 -11.26
C ALA A 123 22.69 -7.46 -9.98
N TYR A 124 21.46 -8.00 -10.01
CA TYR A 124 20.89 -8.75 -8.89
C TYR A 124 21.63 -10.08 -8.70
N GLU A 125 21.73 -10.89 -9.76
CA GLU A 125 22.38 -12.19 -9.77
C GLU A 125 23.86 -12.06 -9.39
N GLU A 126 24.57 -11.11 -10.00
CA GLU A 126 25.98 -10.84 -9.69
C GLU A 126 26.19 -10.46 -8.23
N TYR A 127 25.29 -9.64 -7.66
CA TYR A 127 25.38 -9.28 -6.25
C TYR A 127 25.15 -10.50 -5.36
N VAL A 128 24.08 -11.26 -5.62
CA VAL A 128 23.72 -12.44 -4.84
C VAL A 128 24.82 -13.50 -4.89
N MET A 129 25.37 -13.77 -6.06
CA MET A 129 26.47 -14.73 -6.22
C MET A 129 27.75 -14.30 -5.50
N ARG A 130 28.01 -12.99 -5.40
CA ARG A 130 29.22 -12.46 -4.78
C ARG A 130 29.11 -12.25 -3.26
N LYS A 131 27.95 -11.79 -2.78
CA LYS A 131 27.75 -11.28 -1.41
C LYS A 131 26.61 -11.94 -0.66
N GLY A 132 25.90 -12.86 -1.29
CA GLY A 132 24.64 -13.40 -0.78
C GLY A 132 23.49 -12.40 -0.96
N PHE A 133 22.34 -12.78 -0.45
CA PHE A 133 21.12 -11.98 -0.52
C PHE A 133 21.29 -10.62 0.17
N PHE A 134 20.65 -9.56 -0.33
CA PHE A 134 20.73 -8.19 0.23
C PHE A 134 20.33 -8.12 1.71
N GLY A 135 19.53 -9.07 2.18
CA GLY A 135 18.98 -9.10 3.54
C GLY A 135 17.63 -8.38 3.62
N ILE A 136 17.19 -8.14 4.86
CA ILE A 136 15.91 -7.50 5.14
C ILE A 136 16.13 -6.25 6.00
N GLY A 137 15.26 -5.24 5.87
CA GLY A 137 15.31 -4.01 6.65
C GLY A 137 15.93 -2.82 5.90
N ARG A 138 16.00 -1.67 6.57
CA ARG A 138 16.36 -0.37 5.96
C ARG A 138 17.76 -0.36 5.37
N THR A 139 18.73 -0.97 6.05
CA THR A 139 20.11 -1.09 5.56
C THR A 139 20.17 -1.90 4.27
N ALA A 140 19.50 -3.07 4.21
CA ALA A 140 19.39 -3.89 3.02
C ALA A 140 18.67 -3.16 1.86
N HIS A 141 17.63 -2.37 2.18
CA HIS A 141 16.93 -1.55 1.20
C HIS A 141 17.85 -0.49 0.57
N ASN A 142 18.67 0.21 1.36
CA ASN A 142 19.62 1.19 0.83
C ASN A 142 20.63 0.54 -0.13
N TYR A 143 21.09 -0.67 0.16
CA TYR A 143 21.99 -1.41 -0.72
C TYR A 143 21.30 -1.84 -2.01
N SER A 144 20.15 -2.49 -1.93
CA SER A 144 19.39 -2.92 -3.12
C SER A 144 18.97 -1.74 -3.98
N TYR A 145 18.48 -0.65 -3.39
CA TYR A 145 18.17 0.59 -4.09
C TYR A 145 19.40 1.14 -4.83
N ARG A 146 20.57 1.20 -4.16
CA ARG A 146 21.79 1.70 -4.79
C ARG A 146 22.24 0.85 -5.97
N VAL A 147 22.17 -0.48 -5.84
CA VAL A 147 22.65 -1.43 -6.84
C VAL A 147 21.67 -1.55 -8.01
N LEU A 148 20.38 -1.71 -7.72
CA LEU A 148 19.38 -2.08 -8.71
C LEU A 148 18.60 -0.88 -9.27
N LYS A 149 18.60 0.27 -8.59
CA LYS A 149 17.89 1.48 -9.04
C LYS A 149 18.84 2.63 -9.33
N ALA A 150 19.52 3.14 -8.31
CA ALA A 150 20.28 4.38 -8.44
C ALA A 150 21.43 4.29 -9.44
N THR A 151 22.20 3.19 -9.41
CA THR A 151 23.32 2.99 -10.34
C THR A 151 22.85 2.86 -11.81
N PRO A 152 21.88 1.99 -12.15
CA PRO A 152 21.32 1.93 -13.50
C PRO A 152 20.73 3.26 -13.98
N MET A 153 19.96 3.95 -13.14
CA MET A 153 19.38 5.25 -13.51
C MET A 153 20.45 6.31 -13.79
N ARG A 154 21.50 6.39 -12.96
CA ARG A 154 22.63 7.31 -13.21
C ARG A 154 23.33 6.98 -14.52
N LYS A 155 23.52 5.69 -14.83
CA LYS A 155 24.13 5.26 -16.10
C LYS A 155 23.25 5.66 -17.29
N ALA A 156 21.94 5.43 -17.19
CA ALA A 156 20.98 5.81 -18.23
C ALA A 156 20.94 7.34 -18.45
N ILE A 157 20.86 8.13 -17.38
CA ILE A 157 20.90 9.60 -17.47
C ILE A 157 22.24 10.09 -18.04
N SER A 158 23.35 9.46 -17.64
CA SER A 158 24.67 9.80 -18.18
C SER A 158 24.74 9.59 -19.69
N HIS A 159 24.19 8.48 -20.17
CA HIS A 159 24.18 8.12 -21.59
C HIS A 159 23.19 8.95 -22.41
N ALA A 160 21.94 9.05 -21.96
CA ALA A 160 20.86 9.69 -22.69
C ALA A 160 20.94 11.23 -22.64
N VAL A 161 21.34 11.79 -21.50
CA VAL A 161 21.25 13.24 -21.26
C VAL A 161 22.63 13.90 -21.18
N ARG A 162 23.56 13.35 -20.38
CA ARG A 162 24.83 14.05 -20.10
C ARG A 162 25.81 13.97 -21.27
N GLN A 163 26.01 12.79 -21.87
CA GLN A 163 26.89 12.57 -23.03
C GLN A 163 28.28 13.22 -22.87
N GLY A 164 28.86 13.17 -21.66
CA GLY A 164 30.16 13.78 -21.34
C GLY A 164 30.17 15.29 -21.14
N ARG A 165 29.02 15.98 -21.31
CA ARG A 165 28.89 17.43 -21.09
C ARG A 165 28.88 17.76 -19.59
N ARG A 166 29.62 18.81 -19.22
CA ARG A 166 29.63 19.38 -17.86
C ARG A 166 28.46 20.34 -17.68
N GLY A 167 28.13 20.67 -16.43
CA GLY A 167 27.09 21.66 -16.10
C GLY A 167 25.64 21.22 -16.36
N VAL A 168 25.42 19.96 -16.76
CA VAL A 168 24.07 19.41 -16.95
C VAL A 168 23.39 19.25 -15.58
N ARG A 169 22.33 20.04 -15.35
CA ARG A 169 21.47 19.99 -14.16
C ARG A 169 20.18 19.28 -14.52
N VAL A 170 19.90 18.18 -13.85
CA VAL A 170 18.75 17.30 -14.14
C VAL A 170 17.80 17.35 -12.96
N LEU A 171 16.54 17.68 -13.24
CA LEU A 171 15.45 17.58 -12.28
C LEU A 171 14.69 16.28 -12.55
N LEU A 172 14.62 15.41 -11.55
CA LEU A 172 13.95 14.11 -11.59
C LEU A 172 12.63 14.23 -10.84
N LEU A 173 11.53 14.28 -11.58
CA LEU A 173 10.19 14.24 -10.99
C LEU A 173 9.91 12.83 -10.47
N ASN A 174 9.32 12.76 -9.29
CA ASN A 174 8.98 11.53 -8.59
C ASN A 174 7.61 11.65 -7.91
N GLY A 175 6.83 10.58 -7.98
CA GLY A 175 5.49 10.49 -7.40
C GLY A 175 5.41 10.23 -5.89
N ALA A 176 6.48 10.35 -5.11
CA ALA A 176 6.41 10.00 -3.68
C ALA A 176 5.59 11.02 -2.88
N ARG A 177 4.68 10.53 -2.04
CA ARG A 177 3.85 11.34 -1.13
C ARG A 177 4.30 11.22 0.32
N ALA A 178 4.16 12.30 1.08
CA ALA A 178 4.40 12.31 2.53
C ALA A 178 3.40 11.42 3.27
N SER A 179 2.15 11.40 2.80
CA SER A 179 1.03 10.64 3.38
C SER A 179 1.13 9.12 3.21
N GLU A 180 2.10 8.60 2.44
CA GLU A 180 2.24 7.16 2.19
C GLU A 180 2.64 6.36 3.45
N SER A 181 3.22 7.00 4.48
CA SER A 181 3.53 6.35 5.76
C SER A 181 3.91 7.39 6.80
N ASP A 182 3.72 7.09 8.09
CA ASP A 182 4.15 7.95 9.22
C ASP A 182 5.62 8.37 9.10
N ASN A 183 6.48 7.45 8.66
CA ASN A 183 7.90 7.74 8.47
C ASN A 183 8.14 8.79 7.37
N ARG A 184 7.37 8.75 6.29
CA ARG A 184 7.46 9.73 5.19
C ARG A 184 6.87 11.06 5.60
N GLN A 185 5.76 11.05 6.33
CA GLN A 185 5.18 12.27 6.88
C GLN A 185 6.20 13.01 7.76
N ALA A 186 7.01 12.27 8.52
CA ALA A 186 8.05 12.86 9.36
C ALA A 186 9.37 13.18 8.64
N ASN A 187 9.72 12.49 7.54
CA ASN A 187 11.10 12.52 7.00
C ASN A 187 11.24 12.61 5.49
N LEU A 188 10.16 12.60 4.70
CA LEU A 188 10.26 12.75 3.25
C LEU A 188 10.43 14.24 2.93
N PRO A 189 11.57 14.66 2.36
CA PRO A 189 11.69 16.04 1.92
C PRO A 189 11.00 16.22 0.57
N GLU A 190 10.60 17.46 0.25
CA GLU A 190 10.07 17.81 -1.07
C GLU A 190 11.12 17.58 -2.17
N THR A 191 12.40 17.81 -1.84
CA THR A 191 13.51 17.65 -2.77
C THR A 191 14.68 16.90 -2.13
N ARG A 192 15.46 16.20 -2.96
CA ARG A 192 16.67 15.51 -2.52
C ARG A 192 17.72 15.50 -3.62
N ARG A 193 18.90 16.05 -3.34
CA ARG A 193 20.05 15.88 -4.25
C ARG A 193 20.55 14.44 -4.21
N ASP A 194 20.92 13.91 -5.38
CA ASP A 194 21.57 12.62 -5.47
C ASP A 194 23.00 12.72 -4.90
N PRO A 195 23.34 11.98 -3.83
CA PRO A 195 24.64 12.10 -3.16
C PRO A 195 25.82 11.66 -4.04
N ALA A 196 25.61 10.80 -5.03
CA ALA A 196 26.67 10.32 -5.93
C ALA A 196 26.65 11.03 -7.30
N SER A 197 25.65 11.88 -7.56
CA SER A 197 25.56 12.69 -8.76
C SER A 197 24.86 14.02 -8.44
N PRO A 198 25.54 14.97 -7.78
CA PRO A 198 24.91 16.19 -7.25
C PRO A 198 24.17 17.06 -8.27
N GLY A 199 24.48 16.90 -9.56
CA GLY A 199 23.73 17.51 -10.67
C GLY A 199 22.36 16.88 -10.95
N ASN A 200 21.93 15.88 -10.19
CA ASN A 200 20.58 15.31 -10.21
C ASN A 200 19.83 15.75 -8.94
N MET A 201 18.68 16.40 -9.11
CA MET A 201 17.77 16.79 -8.03
C MET A 201 16.49 16.00 -8.15
N TRP A 202 16.15 15.20 -7.14
CA TRP A 202 14.84 14.56 -7.04
C TRP A 202 13.81 15.54 -6.49
N VAL A 203 12.62 15.54 -7.08
CA VAL A 203 11.50 16.41 -6.70
C VAL A 203 10.25 15.55 -6.56
N ASN A 204 9.69 15.52 -5.36
CA ASN A 204 8.44 14.85 -5.07
C ASN A 204 7.30 15.79 -5.48
N LEU A 205 6.79 15.65 -6.70
CA LEU A 205 5.84 16.61 -7.26
C LEU A 205 4.52 16.61 -6.48
N ILE A 206 3.99 15.41 -6.23
CA ILE A 206 2.73 15.17 -5.51
C ILE A 206 2.92 14.96 -4.01
N HIS A 207 3.94 15.59 -3.42
CA HIS A 207 4.33 15.38 -2.01
C HIS A 207 3.17 15.47 -1.01
N ASP A 208 2.26 16.43 -1.18
CA ASP A 208 1.16 16.72 -0.24
C ASP A 208 -0.16 16.05 -0.62
N TRP A 209 -0.13 15.18 -1.63
CA TRP A 209 -1.31 14.44 -2.04
C TRP A 209 -1.61 13.33 -1.03
N THR A 210 -2.86 12.91 -0.96
CA THR A 210 -3.32 11.76 -0.18
C THR A 210 -4.07 10.79 -1.07
N ALA A 211 -4.37 9.59 -0.55
CA ALA A 211 -5.09 8.58 -1.31
C ALA A 211 -6.45 9.08 -1.83
N GLY A 212 -7.11 10.00 -1.11
CA GLY A 212 -8.40 10.58 -1.48
C GLY A 212 -8.34 11.79 -2.43
N THR A 213 -7.16 12.38 -2.65
CA THR A 213 -7.01 13.55 -3.52
C THR A 213 -6.51 13.21 -4.91
N SER A 214 -6.22 11.94 -5.22
CA SER A 214 -5.92 11.56 -6.61
C SER A 214 -7.18 11.68 -7.47
N PRO A 215 -7.11 12.28 -8.67
CA PRO A 215 -8.29 12.48 -9.50
C PRO A 215 -8.97 11.13 -9.76
N ALA A 216 -10.26 11.07 -9.44
CA ALA A 216 -11.11 9.99 -9.89
C ALA A 216 -11.26 10.09 -11.41
N ARG A 217 -10.73 9.10 -12.13
CA ARG A 217 -10.92 8.82 -13.57
C ARG A 217 -10.51 9.95 -14.54
N SER A 218 -9.29 9.83 -15.06
CA SER A 218 -8.87 10.30 -16.39
C SER A 218 -8.42 9.09 -17.23
N PRO A 219 -8.39 9.15 -18.58
CA PRO A 219 -8.46 7.99 -19.49
C PRO A 219 -7.17 7.16 -19.61
N ALA A 220 -6.32 7.13 -18.57
CA ALA A 220 -5.31 6.07 -18.48
C ALA A 220 -6.05 4.74 -18.28
N PRO A 221 -5.86 3.73 -19.16
CA PRO A 221 -6.58 2.47 -19.06
C PRO A 221 -6.24 1.79 -17.72
N GLU A 222 -7.24 1.13 -17.14
CA GLU A 222 -7.11 0.49 -15.83
C GLU A 222 -5.83 -0.35 -15.75
N PRO A 223 -5.02 -0.21 -14.70
CA PRO A 223 -3.93 -1.14 -14.48
C PRO A 223 -4.52 -2.55 -14.39
N LEU A 224 -3.88 -3.51 -15.06
CA LEU A 224 -4.25 -4.93 -14.96
C LEU A 224 -4.51 -5.25 -13.49
N SER A 225 -5.68 -5.83 -13.20
CA SER A 225 -6.09 -6.25 -11.86
C SER A 225 -5.02 -7.17 -11.26
N GLY A 226 -4.08 -6.59 -10.51
CA GLY A 226 -2.92 -7.31 -9.96
C GLY A 226 -1.59 -6.55 -9.90
N GLY A 227 -1.43 -5.38 -10.55
CA GLY A 227 -0.16 -4.65 -10.57
C GLY A 227 -0.05 -3.49 -9.57
N LEU A 228 0.86 -3.58 -8.60
CA LEU A 228 1.24 -2.43 -7.76
C LEU A 228 2.22 -1.49 -8.52
N PRO A 229 2.09 -0.16 -8.39
CA PRO A 229 3.10 0.83 -8.80
C PRO A 229 4.42 0.65 -8.06
N MET A 230 5.57 0.85 -8.72
CA MET A 230 6.90 0.58 -8.18
C MET A 230 7.73 1.83 -7.81
N CYS A 231 7.11 2.96 -7.49
CA CYS A 231 7.77 4.14 -6.92
C CYS A 231 6.97 4.67 -5.72
N GLY A 232 7.23 4.05 -4.58
CA GLY A 232 6.59 4.33 -3.31
C GLY A 232 6.76 3.15 -2.35
N ASN A 233 7.98 2.90 -1.84
CA ASN A 233 8.29 1.79 -0.90
C ASN A 233 8.01 0.36 -1.44
N MET A 234 8.98 -0.27 -2.11
CA MET A 234 9.17 -1.72 -1.88
C MET A 234 9.97 -1.89 -0.58
N GLY A 235 9.24 -1.91 0.53
CA GLY A 235 9.61 -2.83 1.60
C GLY A 235 9.44 -4.23 1.05
N TRP A 236 10.53 -4.97 0.87
CA TRP A 236 10.46 -6.38 0.52
C TRP A 236 9.99 -7.16 1.75
N SER A 237 8.69 -7.06 2.00
CA SER A 237 7.89 -8.15 2.52
C SER A 237 7.85 -9.19 1.42
N GLY A 238 8.50 -10.34 1.62
CA GLY A 238 8.44 -11.43 0.64
C GLY A 238 6.98 -11.76 0.32
N ALA A 239 6.65 -11.90 -0.97
CA ALA A 239 5.39 -12.44 -1.49
C ALA A 239 4.20 -12.35 -0.50
N MET A 240 3.73 -11.13 -0.22
CA MET A 240 2.46 -10.92 0.50
C MET A 240 1.47 -10.33 -0.50
N GLY A 241 0.33 -11.01 -0.64
CA GLY A 241 -0.76 -10.57 -1.51
C GLY A 241 -1.18 -9.13 -1.20
N SER A 242 -1.63 -8.41 -2.23
CA SER A 242 -1.80 -6.95 -2.35
C SER A 242 -2.78 -6.23 -1.38
N TRP A 243 -2.88 -6.58 -0.10
CA TRP A 243 -3.81 -5.95 0.86
C TRP A 243 -3.17 -5.46 2.14
N GLU A 244 -1.85 -5.29 2.18
CA GLU A 244 -1.16 -4.75 3.35
C GLU A 244 -0.53 -3.40 3.01
N THR A 245 -1.39 -2.38 2.85
CA THR A 245 -0.99 -0.99 3.09
C THR A 245 -1.33 -0.71 4.55
N PRO A 246 -0.36 -0.58 5.47
CA PRO A 246 -0.66 -0.07 6.81
C PRO A 246 -1.22 1.36 6.64
N GLY A 247 -2.49 1.57 6.99
CA GLY A 247 -3.11 2.90 6.99
C GLY A 247 -4.39 3.11 6.17
N ALA A 248 -4.93 2.09 5.48
CA ALA A 248 -6.35 2.10 5.09
C ALA A 248 -7.11 1.32 6.17
N SER A 249 -8.05 1.96 6.86
CA SER A 249 -8.73 1.47 8.09
C SER A 249 -8.62 -0.05 8.29
N ASP A 250 -7.97 -0.48 9.38
CA ASP A 250 -7.82 -1.90 9.75
C ASP A 250 -9.16 -2.58 10.12
N GLU A 251 -10.28 -1.86 9.98
CA GLU A 251 -11.62 -2.32 10.31
C GLU A 251 -12.31 -2.95 9.09
N TRP A 252 -12.23 -4.28 9.03
CA TRP A 252 -12.90 -5.10 8.03
C TRP A 252 -13.81 -6.10 8.74
N TYR A 253 -15.08 -6.17 8.33
CA TYR A 253 -16.05 -7.06 8.96
C TYR A 253 -16.21 -8.36 8.18
N THR A 254 -16.24 -9.47 8.93
CA THR A 254 -16.53 -10.78 8.36
C THR A 254 -18.01 -10.82 7.95
N PRO A 255 -18.36 -11.19 6.71
CA PRO A 255 -19.75 -11.21 6.26
C PRO A 255 -20.62 -12.24 7.01
N ALA A 256 -21.92 -11.96 7.14
CA ALA A 256 -22.88 -12.80 7.85
C ALA A 256 -22.92 -14.27 7.36
N TYR A 257 -22.78 -14.50 6.05
CA TYR A 257 -22.83 -15.86 5.47
C TYR A 257 -21.77 -16.81 6.05
N VAL A 258 -20.65 -16.28 6.56
CA VAL A 258 -19.61 -17.09 7.21
C VAL A 258 -20.16 -17.66 8.52
N PHE A 259 -20.83 -16.84 9.31
CA PHE A 259 -21.42 -17.25 10.59
C PHE A 259 -22.67 -18.10 10.41
N GLU A 260 -23.47 -17.84 9.39
CA GLU A 260 -24.61 -18.68 9.00
C GLU A 260 -24.15 -20.11 8.65
N ALA A 261 -23.06 -20.24 7.89
CA ALA A 261 -22.48 -21.53 7.55
C ALA A 261 -21.87 -22.25 8.76
N LEU A 262 -21.21 -21.51 9.66
CA LEU A 262 -20.67 -22.06 10.91
C LEU A 262 -21.78 -22.50 11.86
N GLY A 263 -22.89 -21.75 11.93
CA GLY A 263 -24.03 -22.03 12.80
C GLY A 263 -23.69 -21.95 14.30
N GLU A 264 -22.78 -21.04 14.69
CA GLU A 264 -22.31 -20.89 16.07
C GLU A 264 -22.53 -19.48 16.61
N THR A 265 -22.64 -19.39 17.93
CA THR A 265 -22.48 -18.15 18.71
C THR A 265 -21.21 -18.23 19.55
N PHE A 266 -20.53 -17.09 19.71
CA PHE A 266 -19.27 -17.00 20.45
C PHE A 266 -19.49 -16.31 21.79
N ASP A 267 -18.68 -16.69 22.78
CA ASP A 267 -18.68 -16.01 24.07
C ASP A 267 -17.94 -14.67 23.96
N VAL A 268 -16.88 -14.62 23.14
CA VAL A 268 -16.08 -13.43 22.91
C VAL A 268 -15.50 -13.35 21.50
N ASP A 269 -15.62 -12.18 20.87
CA ASP A 269 -14.77 -11.77 19.75
C ASP A 269 -13.51 -11.11 20.34
N VAL A 270 -12.37 -11.75 20.16
CA VAL A 270 -11.11 -11.33 20.78
C VAL A 270 -10.38 -10.24 19.99
N ALA A 271 -10.83 -9.93 18.78
CA ALA A 271 -10.18 -8.97 17.88
C ALA A 271 -11.21 -8.02 17.24
N ALA A 272 -12.20 -7.60 18.03
CA ALA A 272 -13.30 -6.78 17.55
C ALA A 272 -12.86 -5.33 17.27
N PRO A 273 -13.45 -4.68 16.24
CA PRO A 273 -13.28 -3.25 15.99
C PRO A 273 -13.93 -2.41 17.09
N VAL A 274 -13.56 -1.14 17.19
CA VAL A 274 -14.17 -0.20 18.12
C VAL A 274 -15.63 0.03 17.72
N GLY A 275 -16.57 -0.23 18.63
CA GLY A 275 -18.02 -0.21 18.34
C GLY A 275 -18.62 -1.57 18.00
N GLY A 276 -17.81 -2.62 17.88
CA GLY A 276 -18.27 -3.99 17.68
C GLY A 276 -18.35 -4.43 16.22
N ALA A 277 -18.33 -5.75 16.01
CA ALA A 277 -18.45 -6.33 14.68
C ALA A 277 -19.91 -6.67 14.37
N PRO A 278 -20.55 -6.03 13.37
CA PRO A 278 -22.00 -6.07 13.18
C PRO A 278 -22.57 -7.46 12.84
N HIS A 279 -21.74 -8.40 12.35
CA HIS A 279 -22.17 -9.74 11.96
C HIS A 279 -21.61 -10.86 12.83
N VAL A 280 -20.66 -10.57 13.73
CA VAL A 280 -20.07 -11.60 14.59
C VAL A 280 -21.07 -11.88 15.72
N PRO A 281 -21.63 -13.10 15.82
CA PRO A 281 -22.60 -13.45 16.85
C PRO A 281 -21.88 -13.74 18.18
N ALA A 282 -21.25 -12.72 18.77
CA ALA A 282 -20.48 -12.82 20.01
C ALA A 282 -21.14 -12.06 21.17
N SER A 283 -21.15 -12.66 22.36
CA SER A 283 -21.73 -12.04 23.58
C SER A 283 -20.88 -10.89 24.14
N LYS A 284 -19.57 -10.90 23.87
CA LYS A 284 -18.61 -9.88 24.31
C LYS A 284 -17.62 -9.56 23.19
N TRP A 285 -17.08 -8.34 23.22
CA TRP A 285 -16.10 -7.87 22.25
C TRP A 285 -14.90 -7.27 22.98
N ILE A 286 -13.70 -7.77 22.66
CA ILE A 286 -12.45 -7.15 23.10
C ILE A 286 -11.96 -6.25 21.97
N THR A 287 -11.86 -4.96 22.28
CA THR A 287 -11.45 -3.92 21.33
C THR A 287 -10.08 -3.34 21.72
N SER A 288 -9.46 -2.62 20.81
CA SER A 288 -8.19 -1.92 21.06
C SER A 288 -8.26 -0.82 22.12
N MET A 289 -9.46 -0.33 22.48
CA MET A 289 -9.62 0.75 23.47
C MET A 289 -9.15 0.39 24.89
N PHE A 290 -9.08 -0.90 25.22
CA PHE A 290 -8.78 -1.39 26.57
C PHE A 290 -7.68 -2.46 26.57
N GLY A 291 -6.55 -2.19 25.91
CA GLY A 291 -5.37 -3.09 25.85
C GLY A 291 -5.43 -4.16 24.75
N GLY A 292 -6.60 -4.36 24.13
CA GLY A 292 -6.75 -5.26 22.98
C GLY A 292 -6.69 -6.75 23.34
N GLY A 293 -6.93 -7.59 22.32
CA GLY A 293 -7.06 -9.04 22.52
C GLY A 293 -5.80 -9.78 22.94
N LEU A 294 -4.61 -9.30 22.58
CA LEU A 294 -3.36 -9.96 22.99
C LEU A 294 -3.06 -9.79 24.47
N GLU A 295 -3.43 -8.66 25.07
CA GLU A 295 -3.18 -8.34 26.48
C GLU A 295 -4.32 -8.79 27.40
N SER A 296 -5.53 -8.88 26.86
CA SER A 296 -6.74 -9.24 27.61
C SER A 296 -6.85 -10.75 27.90
N GLU A 297 -7.37 -11.13 29.06
CA GLU A 297 -7.76 -12.52 29.32
C GLU A 297 -9.02 -12.88 28.52
N TRP A 298 -9.00 -14.04 27.85
CA TRP A 298 -10.14 -14.47 27.03
C TRP A 298 -11.20 -15.23 27.83
N GLY A 299 -10.88 -15.62 29.08
CA GLY A 299 -11.68 -16.54 29.89
C GLY A 299 -11.50 -17.98 29.43
N THR A 300 -11.00 -18.87 30.29
CA THR A 300 -10.57 -20.23 29.92
C THR A 300 -11.68 -21.09 29.30
N GLU A 301 -12.94 -20.89 29.72
CA GLU A 301 -14.10 -21.65 29.23
C GLU A 301 -14.73 -21.05 27.97
N ASN A 302 -14.37 -19.82 27.60
CA ASN A 302 -15.06 -19.08 26.54
C ASN A 302 -14.74 -19.67 25.16
N PHE A 303 -15.76 -19.78 24.32
CA PHE A 303 -15.63 -20.10 22.90
C PHE A 303 -15.33 -18.82 22.10
N VAL A 304 -14.14 -18.74 21.51
CA VAL A 304 -13.63 -17.48 20.93
C VAL A 304 -13.80 -17.42 19.41
N TRP A 305 -14.18 -16.25 18.91
CA TRP A 305 -13.97 -15.86 17.51
C TRP A 305 -12.71 -14.99 17.43
N MET A 306 -11.79 -15.32 16.53
CA MET A 306 -10.56 -14.56 16.31
C MET A 306 -10.39 -14.21 14.83
N ASN A 307 -10.60 -12.94 14.50
CA ASN A 307 -10.23 -12.35 13.20
C ASN A 307 -9.16 -11.27 13.42
N PRO A 308 -7.87 -11.63 13.58
CA PRO A 308 -6.83 -10.68 13.97
C PRO A 308 -6.49 -9.74 12.81
N PRO A 309 -5.89 -8.57 13.07
CA PRO A 309 -5.43 -7.68 12.01
C PRO A 309 -4.41 -8.37 11.10
N PHE A 310 -4.60 -8.28 9.78
CA PHE A 310 -3.77 -8.95 8.77
C PHE A 310 -2.54 -8.16 8.34
N GLY A 311 -2.47 -6.85 8.63
CA GLY A 311 -1.55 -5.91 7.99
C GLY A 311 -0.09 -5.89 8.49
N GLY A 312 0.22 -6.58 9.59
CA GLY A 312 1.56 -6.58 10.17
C GLY A 312 2.36 -7.84 9.81
N ARG A 313 3.62 -7.67 9.39
CA ARG A 313 4.53 -8.81 9.18
C ARG A 313 4.63 -9.64 10.46
N ASN A 314 4.24 -10.90 10.39
CA ASN A 314 4.15 -11.83 11.54
C ASN A 314 3.21 -11.37 12.67
N ALA A 315 2.35 -10.36 12.46
CA ALA A 315 1.41 -9.90 13.49
C ALA A 315 0.40 -10.99 13.88
N ILE A 316 0.09 -11.91 12.96
CA ILE A 316 -0.80 -13.05 13.21
C ILE A 316 -0.18 -14.09 14.17
N VAL A 317 1.16 -14.15 14.27
CA VAL A 317 1.86 -15.17 15.08
C VAL A 317 1.48 -15.14 16.56
N PRO A 318 1.57 -14.01 17.29
CA PRO A 318 1.16 -13.97 18.70
C PRO A 318 -0.32 -14.31 18.91
N TRP A 319 -1.19 -13.97 17.95
CA TRP A 319 -2.61 -14.32 17.99
C TRP A 319 -2.83 -15.82 17.87
N LEU A 320 -2.23 -16.48 16.87
CA LEU A 320 -2.33 -17.92 16.69
C LEU A 320 -1.70 -18.67 17.88
N ALA A 321 -0.57 -18.20 18.39
CA ALA A 321 0.06 -18.80 19.56
C ALA A 321 -0.87 -18.76 20.79
N LYS A 322 -1.53 -17.61 21.03
CA LYS A 322 -2.51 -17.47 22.11
C LYS A 322 -3.77 -18.29 21.85
N PHE A 323 -4.25 -18.33 20.61
CA PHE A 323 -5.43 -19.08 20.19
C PHE A 323 -5.28 -20.58 20.37
N PHE A 324 -4.19 -21.18 19.91
CA PHE A 324 -3.95 -22.61 20.12
C PHE A 324 -3.57 -22.95 21.57
N LYS A 325 -3.04 -21.99 22.34
CA LYS A 325 -2.88 -22.15 23.79
C LYS A 325 -4.24 -22.13 24.50
N HIS A 326 -5.18 -21.30 24.04
CA HIS A 326 -6.54 -21.21 24.55
C HIS A 326 -7.34 -22.48 24.24
N GLY A 327 -7.20 -23.02 23.03
CA GLY A 327 -7.69 -24.36 22.69
C GLY A 327 -9.20 -24.48 22.44
N ASN A 328 -9.96 -23.39 22.51
CA ASN A 328 -11.42 -23.40 22.36
C ASN A 328 -11.94 -22.23 21.50
N GLY A 329 -12.05 -22.42 20.19
CA GLY A 329 -12.55 -21.36 19.30
C GLY A 329 -12.31 -21.58 17.81
N ILE A 330 -12.63 -20.54 17.03
CA ILE A 330 -12.42 -20.48 15.58
C ILE A 330 -11.60 -19.23 15.23
N ALA A 331 -10.52 -19.44 14.47
CA ALA A 331 -9.65 -18.36 14.00
C ALA A 331 -9.71 -18.22 12.47
N LEU A 332 -9.77 -17.00 11.98
CA LEU A 332 -9.73 -16.67 10.55
C LEU A 332 -8.36 -16.07 10.19
N THR A 333 -7.71 -16.63 9.17
CA THR A 333 -6.43 -16.11 8.65
C THR A 333 -6.36 -16.20 7.12
N PRO A 334 -5.42 -15.53 6.45
CA PRO A 334 -5.10 -15.80 5.05
C PRO A 334 -4.62 -17.25 4.83
N ASP A 335 -4.91 -17.86 3.69
CA ASP A 335 -4.47 -19.24 3.36
C ASP A 335 -3.01 -19.34 2.86
N ARG A 336 -2.08 -18.69 3.57
CA ARG A 336 -0.66 -18.60 3.16
C ARG A 336 0.12 -19.87 3.50
N THR A 337 -0.11 -20.96 2.75
CA THR A 337 0.54 -22.26 2.96
C THR A 337 2.07 -22.25 2.91
N SER A 338 2.69 -21.23 2.29
CA SER A 338 4.15 -21.05 2.27
C SER A 338 4.73 -20.36 3.51
N ALA A 339 3.89 -19.76 4.37
CA ALA A 339 4.34 -19.01 5.53
C ALA A 339 4.62 -19.92 6.73
N SER A 340 5.73 -19.71 7.45
CA SER A 340 6.12 -20.58 8.58
C SER A 340 5.04 -20.70 9.67
N TRP A 341 4.31 -19.61 9.94
CA TRP A 341 3.22 -19.61 10.92
C TRP A 341 2.04 -20.48 10.49
N PHE A 342 1.84 -20.67 9.18
CA PHE A 342 0.78 -21.52 8.65
C PHE A 342 1.08 -23.00 8.97
N TRP A 343 2.34 -23.41 8.83
CA TRP A 343 2.77 -24.77 9.18
C TRP A 343 2.64 -25.04 10.68
N ASP A 344 2.97 -24.06 11.53
CA ASP A 344 2.76 -24.17 12.98
C ASP A 344 1.27 -24.27 13.33
N ALA A 345 0.43 -23.41 12.75
CA ALA A 345 -1.03 -23.47 12.92
C ALA A 345 -1.61 -24.81 12.46
N TRP A 346 -1.21 -25.27 11.27
CA TRP A 346 -1.61 -26.56 10.72
C TRP A 346 -1.23 -27.70 11.66
N SER A 347 -0.05 -27.68 12.28
CA SER A 347 0.35 -28.75 13.21
C SER A 347 -0.48 -28.82 14.49
N ARG A 348 -1.11 -27.70 14.90
CA ARG A 348 -1.86 -27.56 16.15
C ARG A 348 -3.38 -27.65 15.97
N ALA A 349 -3.89 -27.27 14.81
CA ALA A 349 -5.32 -27.24 14.56
C ALA A 349 -5.94 -28.64 14.60
N ASP A 350 -7.20 -28.71 15.03
CA ASP A 350 -8.00 -29.93 14.98
C ASP A 350 -8.63 -30.11 13.60
N ARG A 351 -9.05 -29.00 12.97
CA ARG A 351 -9.47 -28.92 11.56
C ARG A 351 -9.07 -27.58 10.94
N ALA A 352 -8.97 -27.57 9.62
CA ALA A 352 -8.80 -26.39 8.81
C ALA A 352 -9.85 -26.37 7.70
N LEU A 353 -10.50 -25.23 7.46
CA LEU A 353 -11.43 -25.04 6.34
C LEU A 353 -10.85 -24.00 5.39
N PHE A 354 -10.47 -24.44 4.20
CA PHE A 354 -9.99 -23.56 3.13
C PHE A 354 -11.19 -23.01 2.37
N THR A 355 -11.44 -21.72 2.49
CA THR A 355 -12.55 -21.06 1.81
C THR A 355 -12.08 -20.41 0.51
N ARG A 356 -13.02 -20.09 -0.38
CA ARG A 356 -12.77 -19.10 -1.43
C ARG A 356 -12.48 -17.73 -0.79
N LYS A 357 -12.04 -16.77 -1.61
CA LYS A 357 -11.76 -15.40 -1.21
C LYS A 357 -12.99 -14.75 -0.56
N ILE A 358 -12.98 -14.61 0.76
CA ILE A 358 -14.02 -13.89 1.51
C ILE A 358 -13.90 -12.41 1.19
N ARG A 359 -14.94 -11.80 0.62
CA ARG A 359 -15.01 -10.35 0.44
C ARG A 359 -15.47 -9.72 1.75
N PHE A 360 -14.53 -9.21 2.54
CA PHE A 360 -14.83 -8.51 3.80
C PHE A 360 -15.61 -7.22 3.54
N LEU A 361 -16.39 -6.80 4.53
CA LEU A 361 -17.17 -5.56 4.45
C LEU A 361 -16.40 -4.40 5.06
N ARG A 362 -16.59 -3.21 4.51
CA ARG A 362 -16.12 -1.95 5.09
C ARG A 362 -17.05 -1.48 6.21
N PRO A 363 -16.64 -0.49 7.03
CA PRO A 363 -17.51 0.13 8.05
C PRO A 363 -18.84 0.66 7.51
N ASP A 364 -18.89 1.09 6.25
CA ASP A 364 -20.10 1.56 5.55
C ASP A 364 -21.00 0.41 5.03
N GLY A 365 -20.64 -0.85 5.28
CA GLY A 365 -21.36 -2.05 4.84
C GLY A 365 -21.09 -2.46 3.39
N THR A 366 -20.28 -1.71 2.63
CA THR A 366 -19.94 -2.07 1.25
C THR A 366 -18.94 -3.21 1.18
N GLU A 367 -19.05 -4.07 0.16
CA GLU A 367 -18.08 -5.15 -0.07
C GLU A 367 -16.71 -4.60 -0.49
N GLY A 368 -15.67 -5.09 0.19
CA GLY A 368 -14.28 -4.91 -0.19
C GLY A 368 -13.96 -5.50 -1.56
N VAL A 369 -12.86 -5.03 -2.16
CA VAL A 369 -12.33 -5.65 -3.38
C VAL A 369 -11.87 -7.07 -3.04
N SER A 370 -12.01 -8.01 -3.99
CA SER A 370 -11.68 -9.41 -3.75
C SER A 370 -10.23 -9.58 -3.25
N PRO A 371 -10.00 -10.23 -2.10
CA PRO A 371 -8.66 -10.44 -1.58
C PRO A 371 -7.75 -11.19 -2.56
N SER A 372 -6.44 -11.07 -2.40
CA SER A 372 -5.43 -11.63 -3.31
C SER A 372 -5.19 -13.09 -2.98
N THR A 373 -5.34 -13.45 -1.70
CA THR A 373 -5.30 -14.81 -1.17
C THR A 373 -6.70 -15.27 -0.75
N GLY A 374 -6.91 -16.58 -0.68
CA GLY A 374 -8.07 -17.12 0.01
C GLY A 374 -7.91 -16.95 1.53
N THR A 375 -8.79 -17.61 2.27
CA THR A 375 -8.80 -17.59 3.73
C THR A 375 -8.92 -19.00 4.27
N CYS A 376 -8.39 -19.20 5.47
CA CYS A 376 -8.43 -20.44 6.20
C CYS A 376 -9.06 -20.19 7.57
N LEU A 377 -10.10 -20.95 7.90
CA LEU A 377 -10.62 -21.06 9.26
C LEU A 377 -9.91 -22.21 9.98
N TRP A 378 -9.46 -21.97 11.20
CA TRP A 378 -8.83 -22.96 12.07
C TRP A 378 -9.76 -23.31 13.22
N ALA A 379 -9.95 -24.61 13.47
CA ALA A 379 -10.62 -25.10 14.67
C ALA A 379 -9.62 -25.46 15.77
N ALA A 380 -9.93 -25.02 16.99
CA ALA A 380 -9.36 -25.54 18.22
C ALA A 380 -10.52 -26.01 19.13
N GLY A 381 -10.53 -27.31 19.45
CA GLY A 381 -11.56 -27.96 20.24
C GLY A 381 -12.68 -28.61 19.42
N ASP A 382 -13.43 -29.50 20.07
CA ASP A 382 -14.49 -30.31 19.44
C ASP A 382 -15.63 -29.45 18.87
N ARG A 383 -16.03 -28.42 19.62
CA ARG A 383 -17.10 -27.48 19.19
C ARG A 383 -16.73 -26.78 17.89
N ALA A 384 -15.50 -26.30 17.78
CA ALA A 384 -15.00 -25.67 16.56
C ALA A 384 -14.90 -26.67 15.39
N THR A 385 -14.49 -27.91 15.67
CA THR A 385 -14.41 -28.98 14.66
C THR A 385 -15.79 -29.24 14.04
N VAL A 386 -16.83 -29.39 14.85
CA VAL A 386 -18.21 -29.59 14.38
C VAL A 386 -18.72 -28.38 13.58
N ALA A 387 -18.37 -27.15 13.99
CA ALA A 387 -18.75 -25.94 13.26
C ALA A 387 -18.11 -25.87 11.86
N LEU A 388 -16.84 -26.26 11.74
CA LEU A 388 -16.14 -26.29 10.46
C LEU A 388 -16.67 -27.39 9.53
N GLU A 389 -17.06 -28.55 10.08
CA GLU A 389 -17.74 -29.61 9.33
C GLU A 389 -19.09 -29.15 8.77
N ARG A 390 -19.89 -28.47 9.60
CA ARG A 390 -21.17 -27.87 9.19
C ARG A 390 -20.97 -26.86 8.06
N ALA A 391 -19.98 -25.97 8.21
CA ALA A 391 -19.67 -24.98 7.19
C ALA A 391 -19.18 -25.60 5.87
N ALA A 392 -18.42 -26.69 5.93
CA ALA A 392 -18.00 -27.44 4.75
C ALA A 392 -19.19 -28.07 4.02
N ILE A 393 -20.13 -28.68 4.76
CA ILE A 393 -21.37 -29.25 4.21
C ILE A 393 -22.24 -28.15 3.57
N ALA A 394 -22.27 -26.96 4.17
CA ALA A 394 -22.94 -25.78 3.60
C ALA A 394 -22.23 -25.19 2.37
N GLY A 395 -21.08 -25.74 1.96
CA GLY A 395 -20.35 -25.33 0.77
C GLY A 395 -19.42 -24.12 0.97
N LEU A 396 -19.11 -23.73 2.21
CA LEU A 396 -18.24 -22.58 2.50
C LEU A 396 -16.79 -22.81 2.04
N GLY A 397 -16.32 -24.06 2.08
CA GLY A 397 -14.94 -24.39 1.76
C GLY A 397 -14.61 -25.88 1.75
N ILE A 398 -13.32 -26.17 1.57
CA ILE A 398 -12.75 -27.51 1.57
C ILE A 398 -12.23 -27.81 2.97
N LEU A 399 -12.82 -28.79 3.64
CA LEU A 399 -12.38 -29.22 4.96
C LEU A 399 -11.16 -30.12 4.86
N ALA A 400 -10.18 -29.89 5.73
CA ALA A 400 -9.00 -30.71 5.83
C ALA A 400 -8.60 -30.91 7.30
N GLN A 401 -7.85 -31.98 7.54
CA GLN A 401 -7.34 -32.33 8.85
C GLN A 401 -5.84 -32.60 8.77
N PRO A 402 -5.04 -32.09 9.72
CA PRO A 402 -3.63 -32.46 9.84
C PRO A 402 -3.49 -33.95 10.14
N LEU A 403 -2.68 -34.66 9.35
CA LEU A 403 -2.29 -36.03 9.67
C LEU A 403 -1.30 -36.00 10.85
N ARG A 404 -1.78 -36.44 12.01
CA ARG A 404 -0.91 -36.69 13.16
C ARG A 404 -0.36 -38.11 13.03
N ARG A 405 0.96 -38.29 13.18
CA ARG A 405 1.49 -39.64 13.40
C ARG A 405 0.90 -40.14 14.71
N ALA A 406 0.37 -41.37 14.71
CA ALA A 406 0.04 -42.03 15.96
C ALA A 406 1.31 -42.03 16.84
N ALA A 407 1.15 -41.61 18.09
CA ALA A 407 2.23 -41.57 19.07
C ALA A 407 2.76 -42.96 19.38
#